data_AF-A0A818Z2I6-F1
#
_entry.id   AF-A0A818Z2I6-F1
#
_cell.length_a   1.000
_cell.length_b   1.000
_cell.length_c   1.000
_cell.angle_alpha   90.00
_cell.angle_beta   90.00
_cell.angle_gamma   90.00
#
_symmetry.space_group_name_H-M   'P 1'
#
loop_
_entity.id
_entity.type
_entity.pdbx_description
1 polymer ?
#
loop_
_entity_poly.entity_id
_entity_poly.type
_entity_poly.pdbx_seq_one_letter_code
_entity_poly.pdbx_strand_id
1 'polypeptide(L)'
;MNTTSSRILTDVPCKVCHDNSSGKHYGIFACDGCAGFFKRSIRRNRQYACKNHAVQHERGPRNSTIKKQMALLLKESTDLMHAYQFHRYQSSIPFQNPQSVPKHPTIDHHELAAKILFNAINWIKTVPAFTSLSNRDQLCLLEESWRDLFILTAVEQQYTLDVEELIYSNHQYEMFRADIENFQEILNKLKQMKMDPNELICLKNFVLFKANLNDCQTIINPQLNDLHSINYLHNQAHILLSTYINKQYPCEENRCLKLLTLISSFRLISSSIIEEVFFRKTIGDKTHMEQLVKDMYRMVAINS
;
A
#
# COMPACT_ATOMS: atom_id res chain seq x y z
N MET A 1 42.19 8.08 -3.34
CA MET A 1 41.38 6.95 -2.82
C MET A 1 40.96 7.30 -1.41
N ASN A 2 39.74 7.77 -1.19
CA ASN A 2 39.23 8.09 0.16
C ASN A 2 38.18 7.04 0.54
N THR A 3 38.60 6.05 1.32
CA THR A 3 37.71 5.10 2.00
C THR A 3 36.94 5.84 3.09
N THR A 4 35.65 6.07 2.89
CA THR A 4 34.72 6.51 3.94
C THR A 4 34.58 5.41 4.98
N SER A 5 35.44 5.42 5.99
CA SER A 5 35.28 4.58 7.18
C SER A 5 33.97 4.98 7.87
N SER A 6 33.03 4.04 7.93
CA SER A 6 31.74 4.22 8.58
C SER A 6 31.96 4.46 10.08
N ARG A 7 31.66 5.68 10.58
CA ARG A 7 31.78 6.05 12.01
C ARG A 7 30.88 5.24 12.97
N ILE A 8 30.10 4.30 12.47
CA ILE A 8 29.12 3.53 13.25
C ILE A 8 29.72 2.16 13.55
N LEU A 9 29.78 1.81 14.84
CA LEU A 9 30.25 0.53 15.33
C LEU A 9 29.05 -0.42 15.42
N THR A 10 28.92 -1.32 14.45
CA THR A 10 27.78 -2.26 14.37
C THR A 10 27.75 -3.23 15.54
N ASP A 11 28.92 -3.60 16.07
CA ASP A 11 29.07 -4.63 17.10
C ASP A 11 29.11 -4.07 18.53
N VAL A 12 29.07 -2.74 18.68
CA VAL A 12 29.15 -2.08 19.99
C VAL A 12 27.85 -1.35 20.28
N PRO A 13 27.01 -1.86 21.22
CA PRO A 13 25.75 -1.21 21.55
C PRO A 13 25.94 0.03 22.44
N CYS A 14 25.13 1.04 22.19
CA CYS A 14 24.94 2.22 23.01
C CYS A 14 24.47 1.80 24.40
N LYS A 15 25.13 2.26 25.46
CA LYS A 15 24.76 1.92 26.84
C LYS A 15 23.47 2.58 27.34
N VAL A 16 22.93 3.55 26.59
CA VAL A 16 21.68 4.25 26.94
C VAL A 16 20.48 3.64 26.23
N CYS A 17 20.62 3.36 24.93
CA CYS A 17 19.51 2.90 24.11
C CYS A 17 19.78 1.62 23.32
N HIS A 18 20.90 0.92 23.52
CA HIS A 18 21.24 -0.34 22.83
C HIS A 18 21.31 -0.30 21.29
N ASP A 19 21.19 0.88 20.68
CA ASP A 19 21.48 1.14 19.27
C ASP A 19 22.97 0.99 18.94
N ASN A 20 23.37 0.90 17.68
CA ASN A 20 24.77 0.92 17.27
C ASN A 20 25.45 2.22 17.75
N SER A 21 26.54 2.06 18.50
CA SER A 21 27.31 3.18 19.01
C SER A 21 28.09 3.85 17.88
N SER A 22 28.24 5.17 17.95
CA SER A 22 29.17 5.92 17.09
C SER A 22 30.53 6.15 17.77
N GLY A 23 30.80 5.40 18.85
CA GLY A 23 31.99 5.54 19.70
C GLY A 23 31.69 6.05 21.10
N LYS A 24 32.75 6.45 21.81
CA LYS A 24 32.64 6.97 23.18
C LYS A 24 32.21 8.44 23.17
N HIS A 25 31.10 8.74 23.85
CA HIS A 25 30.62 10.09 24.09
C HIS A 25 30.42 10.27 25.60
N TYR A 26 31.02 11.31 26.18
CA TYR A 26 30.90 11.61 27.61
C TYR A 26 31.28 10.42 28.51
N GLY A 27 32.29 9.65 28.10
CA GLY A 27 32.84 8.53 28.88
C GLY A 27 32.17 7.17 28.67
N ILE A 28 31.04 7.09 27.95
CA ILE A 28 30.36 5.82 27.64
C ILE A 28 30.23 5.59 26.14
N PHE A 29 30.11 4.33 25.72
CA PHE A 29 29.68 4.04 24.34
C PHE A 29 28.22 4.45 24.18
N ALA A 30 27.99 5.39 23.27
CA ALA A 30 26.65 5.92 22.99
C ALA A 30 26.45 6.09 21.48
N CYS A 31 25.20 6.17 21.03
CA CYS A 31 24.87 6.62 19.68
C CYS A 31 24.80 8.16 19.63
N ASP A 32 24.89 8.74 18.42
CA ASP A 32 24.82 10.19 18.22
C ASP A 32 23.52 10.81 18.77
N GLY A 33 22.42 10.03 18.75
CA GLY A 33 21.13 10.44 19.30
C GLY A 33 21.17 10.69 20.81
N CYS A 34 21.68 9.72 21.59
CA CYS A 34 21.81 9.82 23.04
C CYS A 34 22.85 10.87 23.45
N ALA A 35 24.00 10.91 22.79
CA ALA A 35 25.02 11.91 23.03
C ALA A 35 24.49 13.33 22.77
N GLY A 36 23.79 13.53 21.65
CA GLY A 36 23.18 14.80 21.29
C GLY A 36 22.04 15.22 22.22
N PHE A 37 21.21 14.27 22.68
CA PHE A 37 20.19 14.53 23.70
C PHE A 37 20.82 15.06 24.98
N PHE A 38 21.78 14.32 25.55
CA PHE A 38 22.49 14.70 26.77
C PHE A 38 23.13 16.08 26.65
N LYS A 39 23.87 16.33 25.55
CA LYS A 39 24.48 17.64 25.26
C LYS A 39 23.47 18.79 25.29
N ARG A 40 22.28 18.61 24.68
CA ARG A 40 21.23 19.64 24.65
C ARG A 40 20.56 19.83 25.99
N SER A 41 20.33 18.75 26.74
CA SER A 41 19.73 18.79 28.07
C SER A 41 20.60 19.57 29.05
N ILE A 42 21.92 19.29 29.07
CA ILE A 42 22.88 19.99 29.93
C ILE A 42 23.03 21.45 29.50
N ARG A 43 23.29 21.72 28.20
CA ARG A 43 23.51 23.10 27.72
C ARG A 43 22.34 24.04 27.95
N ARG A 44 21.11 23.52 27.95
CA ARG A 44 19.89 24.31 28.12
C ARG A 44 19.27 24.17 29.51
N ASN A 45 19.99 23.53 30.44
CA ASN A 45 19.53 23.23 31.80
C ASN A 45 18.08 22.74 31.87
N ARG A 46 17.72 21.78 31.00
CA ARG A 46 16.33 21.33 30.86
C ARG A 46 15.95 20.40 32.01
N GLN A 47 14.84 20.71 32.69
CA GLN A 47 14.18 19.80 33.60
C GLN A 47 13.08 19.03 32.87
N TYR A 48 13.08 17.71 33.03
CA TYR A 48 12.09 16.82 32.44
C TYR A 48 11.24 16.21 33.55
N ALA A 49 9.91 16.26 33.39
CA ALA A 49 8.98 15.56 34.25
C ALA A 49 8.35 14.40 33.46
N CYS A 50 8.40 13.19 34.03
CA CYS A 50 7.77 12.02 33.43
C CYS A 50 6.27 12.02 33.80
N LYS A 51 5.38 12.09 32.80
CA LYS A 51 3.93 12.14 33.06
C LYS A 51 3.29 10.76 33.25
N ASN A 52 3.93 9.67 32.77
CA ASN A 52 3.49 8.27 32.84
C ASN A 52 4.71 7.36 33.06
N HIS A 53 4.52 6.06 33.39
CA HIS A 53 5.63 5.10 33.45
C HIS A 53 6.41 5.05 32.12
N ALA A 54 7.75 5.08 32.22
CA ALA A 54 8.63 5.10 31.06
C ALA A 54 8.55 3.77 30.28
N VAL A 55 7.86 3.76 29.14
CA VAL A 55 7.80 2.61 28.25
C VAL A 55 9.08 2.58 27.40
N GLN A 56 10.14 1.94 27.93
CA GLN A 56 11.40 1.81 27.20
C GLN A 56 11.38 0.69 26.13
N HIS A 57 10.37 -0.18 26.14
CA HIS A 57 10.30 -1.39 25.33
C HIS A 57 9.50 -1.23 24.01
N GLU A 58 8.79 -0.12 23.82
CA GLU A 58 8.07 0.17 22.58
C GLU A 58 8.89 1.13 21.70
N ARG A 59 10.07 0.67 21.27
CA ARG A 59 10.82 1.44 20.27
C ARG A 59 10.24 1.16 18.89
N GLY A 60 9.33 2.03 18.48
CA GLY A 60 9.07 2.24 17.06
C GLY A 60 10.33 2.66 16.29
N PRO A 61 10.29 2.58 14.94
CA PRO A 61 11.40 2.95 14.07
C PRO A 61 11.88 4.37 14.38
N ARG A 62 13.20 4.62 14.24
CA ARG A 62 13.81 5.91 14.56
C ARG A 62 13.12 7.04 13.80
N ASN A 63 13.00 8.20 14.44
CA ASN A 63 12.47 9.44 13.84
C ASN A 63 13.15 9.80 12.49
N SER A 64 14.38 9.33 12.23
CA SER A 64 15.06 9.44 10.93
C SER A 64 14.54 8.48 9.86
N THR A 65 14.27 7.22 10.22
CA THR A 65 13.64 6.22 9.33
C THR A 65 12.20 6.65 9.04
N ILE A 66 11.50 7.13 10.06
CA ILE A 66 10.18 7.75 9.97
C ILE A 66 10.20 8.96 9.02
N LYS A 67 11.08 9.94 9.24
CA LYS A 67 11.19 11.12 8.36
C LYS A 67 11.56 10.74 6.93
N LYS A 68 12.42 9.72 6.75
CA LYS A 68 12.78 9.19 5.44
C LYS A 68 11.56 8.56 4.77
N GLN A 69 10.83 7.69 5.46
CA GLN A 69 9.61 7.04 4.95
C GLN A 69 8.51 8.06 4.64
N MET A 70 8.32 9.08 5.48
CA MET A 70 7.42 10.20 5.18
C MET A 70 7.86 10.98 3.95
N ALA A 71 9.14 11.32 3.85
CA ALA A 71 9.67 12.02 2.69
C ALA A 71 9.51 11.17 1.43
N LEU A 72 9.64 9.85 1.52
CA LEU A 72 9.40 8.93 0.42
C LEU A 72 7.93 8.91 0.00
N LEU A 73 6.97 8.77 0.94
CA LEU A 73 5.52 8.84 0.64
C LEU A 73 5.11 10.19 0.02
N LEU A 74 5.61 11.30 0.58
CA LEU A 74 5.26 12.65 0.11
C LEU A 74 5.94 12.99 -1.22
N LYS A 75 7.22 12.64 -1.39
CA LYS A 75 7.94 12.81 -2.66
C LYS A 75 7.34 11.93 -3.76
N GLU A 76 6.91 10.73 -3.42
CA GLU A 76 6.19 9.85 -4.33
C GLU A 76 4.84 10.43 -4.75
N SER A 77 4.05 11.01 -3.84
CA SER A 77 2.82 11.71 -4.22
C SER A 77 3.10 12.81 -5.26
N THR A 78 4.21 13.54 -5.16
CA THR A 78 4.61 14.55 -6.14
C THR A 78 5.26 14.00 -7.41
N ASP A 79 5.94 12.86 -7.35
CA ASP A 79 6.60 12.22 -8.50
C ASP A 79 5.61 11.37 -9.32
N LEU A 80 4.70 10.64 -8.67
CA LEU A 80 3.55 9.99 -9.28
C LEU A 80 2.60 10.99 -9.91
N MET A 81 2.47 12.20 -9.36
CA MET A 81 1.73 13.29 -9.99
C MET A 81 2.26 13.64 -11.39
N HIS A 82 3.58 13.68 -11.55
CA HIS A 82 4.21 13.93 -12.85
C HIS A 82 4.19 12.67 -13.75
N ALA A 83 4.41 11.48 -13.18
CA ALA A 83 4.41 10.22 -13.92
C ALA A 83 3.01 9.79 -14.39
N TYR A 84 1.96 10.05 -13.61
CA TYR A 84 0.56 9.76 -13.98
C TYR A 84 0.10 10.62 -15.16
N GLN A 85 0.49 11.91 -15.19
CA GLN A 85 0.28 12.77 -16.36
C GLN A 85 1.00 12.23 -17.60
N PHE A 86 2.19 11.63 -17.44
CA PHE A 86 2.98 11.04 -18.52
C PHE A 86 2.40 9.70 -19.03
N HIS A 87 2.02 8.79 -18.13
CA HIS A 87 1.46 7.48 -18.47
C HIS A 87 0.07 7.58 -19.10
N ARG A 88 -0.81 8.49 -18.65
CA ARG A 88 -2.10 8.74 -19.30
C ARG A 88 -1.95 9.16 -20.76
N TYR A 89 -0.83 9.79 -21.11
CA TYR A 89 -0.49 10.21 -22.48
C TYR A 89 0.08 9.07 -23.33
N GLN A 90 0.72 8.07 -22.72
CA GLN A 90 1.22 6.86 -23.42
C GLN A 90 0.16 5.75 -23.57
N SER A 91 -0.84 5.69 -22.68
CA SER A 91 -1.97 4.75 -22.81
C SER A 91 -2.93 5.10 -23.96
N SER A 92 -2.78 6.28 -24.57
CA SER A 92 -3.50 6.72 -25.77
C SER A 92 -2.74 6.43 -27.06
N ILE A 93 -2.36 5.16 -27.29
CA ILE A 93 -1.91 4.70 -28.62
C ILE A 93 -3.05 3.87 -29.23
N PRO A 94 -3.56 4.24 -30.43
CA PRO A 94 -4.54 3.43 -31.13
C PRO A 94 -3.83 2.20 -31.70
N PHE A 95 -4.13 1.02 -31.16
CA PHE A 95 -3.68 -0.23 -31.76
C PHE A 95 -4.56 -0.53 -32.98
N GLN A 96 -4.07 -0.16 -34.17
CA GLN A 96 -4.55 -0.75 -35.42
C GLN A 96 -3.64 -1.91 -35.79
N ASN A 97 -4.22 -3.10 -35.99
CA ASN A 97 -3.85 -3.91 -37.14
C ASN A 97 -5.08 -4.68 -37.64
N PRO A 98 -5.25 -4.86 -38.96
CA PRO A 98 -6.53 -5.23 -39.56
C PRO A 98 -6.69 -6.74 -39.75
N GLN A 99 -7.96 -7.14 -39.78
CA GLN A 99 -8.52 -8.40 -40.29
C GLN A 99 -8.55 -9.61 -39.35
N SER A 100 -9.68 -9.75 -38.65
CA SER A 100 -10.73 -10.72 -39.01
C SER A 100 -11.95 -10.47 -38.12
N VAL A 101 -13.09 -10.12 -38.71
CA VAL A 101 -14.36 -9.94 -37.97
C VAL A 101 -14.95 -11.31 -37.63
N PRO A 102 -15.31 -11.55 -36.35
CA PRO A 102 -16.68 -12.01 -36.10
C PRO A 102 -17.36 -11.35 -34.87
N LYS A 103 -18.63 -10.95 -35.09
CA LYS A 103 -19.80 -10.88 -34.17
C LYS A 103 -19.59 -10.42 -32.72
N HIS A 104 -19.99 -9.16 -32.43
CA HIS A 104 -20.03 -8.47 -31.12
C HIS A 104 -18.73 -8.60 -30.29
N PRO A 105 -18.07 -7.49 -29.91
CA PRO A 105 -16.92 -7.59 -29.01
C PRO A 105 -17.42 -8.01 -27.63
N THR A 106 -17.50 -9.31 -27.36
CA THR A 106 -17.70 -9.83 -26.00
C THR A 106 -16.47 -9.42 -25.22
N ILE A 107 -16.67 -8.64 -24.16
CA ILE A 107 -15.57 -8.14 -23.36
C ILE A 107 -14.94 -9.33 -22.63
N ASP A 108 -13.66 -9.62 -22.89
CA ASP A 108 -12.96 -10.66 -22.13
C ASP A 108 -12.64 -10.15 -20.72
N HIS A 109 -13.57 -10.39 -19.80
CA HIS A 109 -13.45 -10.01 -18.39
C HIS A 109 -12.23 -10.66 -17.71
N HIS A 110 -11.77 -11.84 -18.17
CA HIS A 110 -10.58 -12.50 -17.62
C HIS A 110 -9.30 -11.76 -18.03
N GLU A 111 -9.18 -11.38 -19.31
CA GLU A 111 -8.04 -10.62 -19.81
C GLU A 111 -7.95 -9.23 -19.15
N LEU A 112 -9.09 -8.55 -19.03
CA LEU A 112 -9.15 -7.25 -18.38
C LEU A 112 -8.79 -7.34 -16.89
N ALA A 113 -9.29 -8.33 -16.17
CA ALA A 113 -8.94 -8.53 -14.76
C ALA A 113 -7.45 -8.82 -14.58
N ALA A 114 -6.85 -9.64 -15.45
CA ALA A 114 -5.41 -9.89 -15.45
C ALA A 114 -4.60 -8.60 -15.66
N LYS A 115 -5.01 -7.74 -16.60
CA LYS A 115 -4.37 -6.43 -16.82
C LYS A 115 -4.51 -5.51 -15.60
N ILE A 116 -5.70 -5.44 -15.00
CA ILE A 116 -5.95 -4.62 -13.79
C ILE A 116 -5.05 -5.07 -12.65
N LEU A 117 -4.99 -6.38 -12.38
CA LEU A 117 -4.13 -6.94 -11.33
C LEU A 117 -2.66 -6.64 -11.62
N PHE A 118 -2.19 -6.87 -12.84
CA PHE A 118 -0.80 -6.58 -13.24
C PHE A 118 -0.44 -5.11 -12.99
N ASN A 119 -1.34 -4.18 -13.33
CA ASN A 119 -1.14 -2.76 -13.08
C ASN A 119 -1.11 -2.43 -11.58
N ALA A 120 -1.96 -3.08 -10.77
CA ALA A 120 -1.91 -2.94 -9.31
C ALA A 120 -0.56 -3.40 -8.75
N ILE A 121 -0.06 -4.58 -9.16
CA ILE A 121 1.24 -5.13 -8.72
C ILE A 121 2.41 -4.24 -9.16
N ASN A 122 2.39 -3.71 -10.38
CA ASN A 122 3.43 -2.81 -10.86
C ASN A 122 3.44 -1.48 -10.11
N TRP A 123 2.26 -0.93 -9.79
CA TRP A 123 2.15 0.27 -8.97
C TRP A 123 2.79 0.06 -7.58
N ILE A 124 2.56 -1.07 -6.92
CA ILE A 124 3.16 -1.34 -5.59
C ILE A 124 4.70 -1.25 -5.63
N LYS A 125 5.33 -1.68 -6.74
CA LYS A 125 6.79 -1.59 -6.92
C LYS A 125 7.30 -0.17 -7.04
N THR A 126 6.46 0.75 -7.49
CA THR A 126 6.83 2.16 -7.56
C THR A 126 6.79 2.85 -6.20
N VAL A 127 6.19 2.22 -5.18
CA VAL A 127 6.03 2.79 -3.83
C VAL A 127 7.33 2.66 -3.02
N PRO A 128 8.13 3.74 -2.84
CA PRO A 128 9.42 3.63 -2.18
C PRO A 128 9.30 3.30 -0.69
N ALA A 129 8.20 3.73 -0.05
CA ALA A 129 7.93 3.37 1.34
C ALA A 129 7.71 1.86 1.49
N PHE A 130 7.00 1.23 0.55
CA PHE A 130 6.79 -0.22 0.52
C PHE A 130 8.07 -0.98 0.20
N THR A 131 8.78 -0.59 -0.86
CA THR A 131 10.04 -1.26 -1.27
C THR A 131 11.16 -1.10 -0.23
N SER A 132 11.05 -0.14 0.68
CA SER A 132 11.97 0.02 1.82
C SER A 132 11.71 -0.94 2.99
N LEU A 133 10.55 -1.62 3.01
CA LEU A 133 10.22 -2.62 4.04
C LEU A 133 10.96 -3.93 3.80
N SER A 134 10.97 -4.83 4.79
CA SER A 134 11.53 -6.16 4.63
C SER A 134 10.78 -6.95 3.56
N ASN A 135 11.45 -7.83 2.80
CA ASN A 135 10.78 -8.62 1.77
C ASN A 135 9.62 -9.46 2.34
N ARG A 136 9.74 -9.95 3.58
CA ARG A 136 8.64 -10.64 4.27
C ARG A 136 7.44 -9.74 4.47
N ASP A 137 7.63 -8.54 5.00
CA ASP A 137 6.54 -7.57 5.21
C ASP A 137 5.89 -7.15 3.88
N GLN A 138 6.70 -6.94 2.83
CA GLN A 138 6.20 -6.64 1.49
C GLN A 138 5.25 -7.72 0.99
N LEU A 139 5.65 -9.00 1.08
CA LEU A 139 4.83 -10.11 0.61
C LEU A 139 3.56 -10.31 1.46
N CYS A 140 3.65 -10.13 2.78
CA CYS A 140 2.47 -10.20 3.66
C CYS A 140 1.47 -9.06 3.37
N LEU A 141 1.95 -7.82 3.24
CA LEU A 141 1.08 -6.69 2.88
C LEU A 141 0.45 -6.90 1.50
N LEU A 142 1.18 -7.50 0.57
CA LEU A 142 0.66 -7.79 -0.77
C LEU A 142 -0.47 -8.82 -0.73
N GLU A 143 -0.31 -9.91 0.03
CA GLU A 143 -1.36 -10.91 0.24
C GLU A 143 -2.63 -10.31 0.84
N GLU A 144 -2.48 -9.37 1.77
CA GLU A 144 -3.63 -8.78 2.46
C GLU A 144 -4.32 -7.66 1.66
N SER A 145 -3.59 -6.98 0.77
CA SER A 145 -4.08 -5.79 0.08
C SER A 145 -4.42 -6.00 -1.40
N TRP A 146 -4.06 -7.14 -2.01
CA TRP A 146 -4.23 -7.33 -3.46
C TRP A 146 -5.68 -7.14 -3.91
N ARG A 147 -6.66 -7.61 -3.14
CA ARG A 147 -8.10 -7.47 -3.44
C ARG A 147 -8.50 -5.99 -3.48
N ASP A 148 -8.14 -5.26 -2.43
CA ASP A 148 -8.51 -3.86 -2.27
C ASP A 148 -7.83 -3.00 -3.34
N LEU A 149 -6.58 -3.30 -3.68
CA LEU A 149 -5.83 -2.67 -4.76
C LEU A 149 -6.38 -3.02 -6.14
N PHE A 150 -6.84 -4.25 -6.36
CA PHE A 150 -7.51 -4.66 -7.58
C PHE A 150 -8.80 -3.85 -7.79
N ILE A 151 -9.64 -3.70 -6.76
CA ILE A 151 -10.87 -2.90 -6.81
C ILE A 151 -10.56 -1.43 -7.16
N LEU A 152 -9.61 -0.82 -6.46
CA LEU A 152 -9.23 0.58 -6.71
C LEU A 152 -8.64 0.77 -8.13
N THR A 153 -7.84 -0.19 -8.60
CA THR A 153 -7.26 -0.14 -9.94
C THR A 153 -8.31 -0.39 -11.03
N ALA A 154 -9.32 -1.23 -10.77
CA ALA A 154 -10.46 -1.41 -11.67
C ALA A 154 -11.24 -0.10 -11.86
N VAL A 155 -11.47 0.65 -10.77
CA VAL A 155 -12.12 1.98 -10.84
C VAL A 155 -11.27 2.98 -11.62
N GLU A 156 -9.96 3.00 -11.37
CA GLU A 156 -9.01 3.86 -12.11
C GLU A 156 -9.07 3.64 -13.62
N GLN A 157 -9.15 2.37 -14.03
CA GLN A 157 -9.21 1.95 -15.42
C GLN A 157 -10.63 1.96 -15.99
N GLN A 158 -11.58 2.53 -15.25
CA GLN A 158 -12.99 2.66 -15.64
C GLN A 158 -13.67 1.31 -15.94
N TYR A 159 -13.15 0.20 -15.42
CA TYR A 159 -13.63 -1.15 -15.68
C TYR A 159 -15.14 -1.29 -15.44
N THR A 160 -15.87 -1.71 -16.46
CA THR A 160 -17.32 -1.97 -16.39
C THR A 160 -17.57 -3.47 -16.37
N LEU A 161 -18.45 -3.90 -15.47
CA LEU A 161 -18.91 -5.26 -15.39
C LEU A 161 -20.38 -5.29 -15.81
N ASP A 162 -20.73 -6.18 -16.74
CA ASP A 162 -22.11 -6.55 -17.03
C ASP A 162 -22.35 -7.94 -16.43
N VAL A 163 -23.24 -8.02 -15.45
CA VAL A 163 -23.50 -9.26 -14.70
C VAL A 163 -24.17 -10.29 -15.60
N GLU A 164 -25.08 -9.86 -16.48
CA GLU A 164 -25.81 -10.77 -17.35
C GLU A 164 -24.91 -11.31 -18.47
N GLU A 165 -24.04 -10.46 -19.04
CA GLU A 165 -23.03 -10.91 -20.02
C GLU A 165 -22.07 -11.94 -19.39
N LEU A 166 -21.60 -11.67 -18.17
CA LEU A 166 -20.68 -12.55 -17.46
C LEU A 166 -21.33 -13.92 -17.15
N ILE A 167 -22.55 -13.94 -16.64
CA ILE A 167 -23.29 -15.17 -16.34
C ILE A 167 -23.65 -15.93 -17.61
N TYR A 168 -23.99 -15.24 -18.70
CA TYR A 168 -24.22 -15.86 -20.00
C TYR A 168 -22.96 -16.55 -20.53
N SER A 169 -21.77 -15.96 -20.30
CA SER A 169 -20.50 -16.54 -20.71
C SER A 169 -20.13 -17.84 -19.96
N ASN A 170 -20.60 -17.97 -18.71
CA ASN A 170 -20.45 -19.19 -17.91
C ASN A 170 -21.56 -19.28 -16.85
N HIS A 171 -22.57 -20.12 -17.11
CA HIS A 171 -23.73 -20.29 -16.23
C HIS A 171 -23.40 -20.76 -14.80
N GLN A 172 -22.21 -21.31 -14.55
CA GLN A 172 -21.79 -21.67 -13.19
C GLN A 172 -21.68 -20.44 -12.26
N TYR A 173 -21.46 -19.26 -12.83
CA TYR A 173 -21.37 -18.01 -12.07
C TYR A 173 -22.72 -17.55 -11.50
N GLU A 174 -23.84 -18.12 -11.93
CA GLU A 174 -25.16 -17.85 -11.35
C GLU A 174 -25.19 -18.14 -9.84
N MET A 175 -24.41 -19.14 -9.39
CA MET A 175 -24.26 -19.46 -7.96
C MET A 175 -23.64 -18.31 -7.15
N PHE A 176 -22.87 -17.44 -7.78
CA PHE A 176 -22.19 -16.29 -7.17
C PHE A 176 -22.85 -14.96 -7.52
N ARG A 177 -24.06 -14.97 -8.12
CA ARG A 177 -24.73 -13.75 -8.63
C ARG A 177 -24.75 -12.61 -7.61
N ALA A 178 -25.18 -12.88 -6.37
CA ALA A 178 -25.26 -11.86 -5.34
C ALA A 178 -23.89 -11.21 -5.04
N ASP A 179 -22.81 -11.99 -5.01
CA ASP A 179 -21.46 -11.47 -4.77
C ASP A 179 -20.95 -10.66 -5.97
N ILE A 180 -21.27 -11.09 -7.19
CA ILE A 180 -20.93 -10.38 -8.43
C ILE A 180 -21.68 -9.04 -8.52
N GLU A 181 -22.97 -9.02 -8.16
CA GLU A 181 -23.79 -7.81 -8.07
C GLU A 181 -23.25 -6.86 -7.00
N ASN A 182 -22.88 -7.39 -5.81
CA ASN A 182 -22.24 -6.59 -4.75
C ASN A 182 -20.92 -5.96 -5.23
N PHE A 183 -20.10 -6.73 -5.97
CA PHE A 183 -18.86 -6.21 -6.56
C PHE A 183 -19.14 -5.09 -7.57
N GLN A 184 -20.11 -5.28 -8.47
CA GLN A 184 -20.54 -4.27 -9.44
C GLN A 184 -21.06 -3.00 -8.74
N GLU A 185 -21.87 -3.15 -7.69
CA GLU A 185 -22.44 -2.04 -6.93
C GLU A 185 -21.35 -1.20 -6.24
N ILE A 186 -20.37 -1.85 -5.62
CA ILE A 186 -19.23 -1.17 -4.99
C ILE A 186 -18.40 -0.42 -6.03
N LEU A 187 -18.12 -1.02 -7.19
CA LEU A 187 -17.43 -0.32 -8.30
C LEU A 187 -18.21 0.92 -8.75
N ASN A 188 -19.52 0.81 -8.89
CA ASN A 188 -20.38 1.92 -9.31
C ASN A 188 -20.41 3.04 -8.26
N LYS A 189 -20.52 2.71 -6.97
CA LYS A 189 -20.44 3.68 -5.86
C LYS A 189 -19.10 4.42 -5.84
N LEU A 190 -17.98 3.70 -6.03
CA LEU A 190 -16.66 4.32 -6.12
C LEU A 190 -16.53 5.26 -7.32
N LYS A 191 -17.02 4.86 -8.50
CA LYS A 191 -17.00 5.72 -9.70
C LYS A 191 -17.84 6.99 -9.52
N GLN A 192 -18.96 6.91 -8.80
CA GLN A 192 -19.81 8.07 -8.51
C GLN A 192 -19.13 9.11 -7.60
N MET A 193 -18.13 8.71 -6.81
CA MET A 193 -17.34 9.66 -6.00
C MET A 193 -16.48 10.61 -6.84
N LYS A 194 -16.30 10.32 -8.14
CA LYS A 194 -15.47 11.10 -9.08
C LYS A 194 -14.11 11.44 -8.47
N MET A 195 -13.45 10.41 -7.93
CA MET A 195 -12.14 10.58 -7.31
C MET A 195 -11.15 11.13 -8.31
N ASP A 196 -10.40 12.15 -7.92
CA ASP A 196 -9.24 12.54 -8.69
C ASP A 196 -8.10 11.51 -8.54
N PRO A 197 -7.08 11.54 -9.42
CA PRO A 197 -5.98 10.59 -9.35
C PRO A 197 -5.20 10.59 -8.02
N ASN A 198 -5.13 11.73 -7.32
CA ASN A 198 -4.41 11.83 -6.05
C ASN A 198 -5.19 11.22 -4.91
N GLU A 199 -6.51 11.40 -4.88
CA GLU A 199 -7.36 10.71 -3.92
C GLU A 199 -7.20 9.20 -4.06
N LEU A 200 -7.16 8.73 -5.30
CA LEU A 200 -6.95 7.31 -5.58
C LEU A 200 -5.56 6.83 -5.11
N ILE A 201 -4.48 7.58 -5.37
CA ILE A 201 -3.14 7.25 -4.86
C ILE A 201 -3.13 7.21 -3.33
N CYS A 202 -3.77 8.19 -2.68
CA CYS A 202 -3.88 8.23 -1.22
C CYS A 202 -4.63 7.01 -0.68
N LEU A 203 -5.74 6.61 -1.32
CA LEU A 203 -6.51 5.43 -0.95
C LEU A 203 -5.75 4.13 -1.19
N LYS A 204 -5.03 4.01 -2.31
CA LYS A 204 -4.16 2.86 -2.58
C LYS A 204 -3.08 2.72 -1.52
N ASN A 205 -2.43 3.81 -1.11
CA ASN A 205 -1.49 3.80 0.01
C ASN A 205 -2.17 3.40 1.33
N PHE A 206 -3.37 3.91 1.58
CA PHE A 206 -4.14 3.60 2.79
C PHE A 206 -4.46 2.11 2.91
N VAL A 207 -4.94 1.47 1.83
CA VAL A 207 -5.22 0.02 1.83
C VAL A 207 -3.96 -0.84 1.77
N LEU A 208 -2.90 -0.38 1.10
CA LEU A 208 -1.62 -1.10 1.00
C LEU A 208 -0.95 -1.27 2.38
N PHE A 209 -0.94 -0.22 3.19
CA PHE A 209 -0.32 -0.25 4.52
C PHE A 209 -1.27 -0.70 5.63
N LYS A 210 -2.39 -1.34 5.28
CA LYS A 210 -3.32 -1.88 6.28
C LYS A 210 -2.63 -2.97 7.09
N ALA A 211 -2.26 -2.68 8.33
CA ALA A 211 -1.99 -3.73 9.30
C ALA A 211 -3.34 -4.35 9.66
N ASN A 212 -3.52 -5.66 9.48
CA ASN A 212 -4.70 -6.36 9.99
C ASN A 212 -4.75 -6.20 11.52
N LEU A 213 -5.50 -5.19 11.98
CA LEU A 213 -6.03 -5.06 13.33
C LEU A 213 -7.36 -5.81 13.40
N ASN A 214 -7.41 -7.02 12.84
CA ASN A 214 -8.60 -7.84 12.99
C ASN A 214 -8.59 -8.34 14.44
N ASP A 215 -9.45 -7.69 15.21
CA ASP A 215 -9.90 -8.00 16.56
C ASP A 215 -9.04 -7.51 17.72
N CYS A 216 -9.72 -6.77 18.60
CA CYS A 216 -9.29 -6.36 19.92
C CYS A 216 -8.84 -7.57 20.74
N GLN A 217 -7.56 -7.94 20.63
CA GLN A 217 -6.77 -8.68 21.62
C GLN A 217 -5.33 -8.66 21.15
N THR A 218 -4.52 -7.82 21.78
CA THR A 218 -3.06 -7.93 21.97
C THR A 218 -2.38 -9.20 21.42
N ILE A 219 -2.24 -9.37 20.10
CA ILE A 219 -1.33 -10.35 19.49
C ILE A 219 -0.86 -9.77 18.16
N ILE A 220 0.42 -9.40 18.14
CA ILE A 220 1.25 -9.14 16.97
C ILE A 220 0.84 -10.09 15.84
N ASN A 221 0.47 -9.60 14.65
CA ASN A 221 0.40 -10.50 13.48
C ASN A 221 1.78 -11.17 13.36
N PRO A 222 1.94 -12.47 13.67
CA PRO A 222 3.26 -13.11 13.78
C PRO A 222 3.97 -13.19 12.42
N GLN A 223 3.28 -12.81 11.35
CA GLN A 223 3.82 -12.76 10.00
C GLN A 223 4.59 -11.46 9.71
N LEU A 224 4.28 -10.35 10.39
CA LEU A 224 4.93 -9.06 10.15
C LEU A 224 6.14 -8.87 11.08
N ASN A 225 7.29 -8.53 10.49
CA ASN A 225 8.54 -8.27 11.19
C ASN A 225 8.57 -6.88 11.85
N ASP A 226 8.06 -5.86 11.16
CA ASP A 226 8.06 -4.46 11.63
C ASP A 226 6.64 -3.85 11.61
N LEU A 227 5.78 -4.42 12.44
CA LEU A 227 4.40 -3.98 12.62
C LEU A 227 4.29 -2.48 12.97
N HIS A 228 5.26 -1.94 13.72
CA HIS A 228 5.23 -0.52 14.09
C HIS A 228 5.49 0.38 12.88
N SER A 229 6.48 0.07 12.03
CA SER A 229 6.68 0.85 10.79
C SER A 229 5.44 0.80 9.90
N ILE A 230 4.79 -0.35 9.78
CA ILE A 230 3.59 -0.52 8.95
C ILE A 230 2.42 0.30 9.50
N ASN A 231 2.12 0.20 10.80
CA ASN A 231 1.09 1.02 11.45
C ASN A 231 1.38 2.52 11.30
N TYR A 232 2.65 2.89 11.37
CA TYR A 232 3.06 4.26 11.15
C TYR A 232 2.76 4.72 9.71
N LEU A 233 3.16 3.93 8.71
CA LEU A 233 2.88 4.20 7.29
C LEU A 233 1.37 4.29 7.02
N HIS A 234 0.56 3.41 7.63
CA HIS A 234 -0.90 3.47 7.55
C HIS A 234 -1.46 4.80 8.07
N ASN A 235 -1.03 5.20 9.28
CA ASN A 235 -1.44 6.47 9.88
C ASN A 235 -1.01 7.67 9.01
N GLN A 236 0.16 7.60 8.39
CA GLN A 236 0.60 8.64 7.46
C GLN A 236 -0.22 8.68 6.18
N ALA A 237 -0.59 7.53 5.61
CA ALA A 237 -1.48 7.47 4.45
C ALA A 237 -2.85 8.10 4.78
N HIS A 238 -3.39 7.87 5.98
CA HIS A 238 -4.61 8.51 6.44
C HIS A 238 -4.48 10.04 6.61
N ILE A 239 -3.37 10.50 7.21
CA ILE A 239 -3.09 11.95 7.34
C ILE A 239 -2.93 12.59 5.96
N LEU A 240 -2.24 11.92 5.04
CA LEU A 240 -2.05 12.39 3.66
C LEU A 240 -3.40 12.57 2.95
N LEU A 241 -4.27 11.55 3.01
CA LEU A 241 -5.62 11.60 2.45
C LEU A 241 -6.42 12.78 3.02
N SER A 242 -6.49 12.88 4.35
CA SER A 242 -7.29 13.92 5.01
C SER A 242 -6.75 15.34 4.72
N THR A 243 -5.42 15.52 4.72
CA THR A 243 -4.79 16.81 4.40
C THR A 243 -5.04 17.19 2.94
N TYR A 244 -4.93 16.23 2.01
CA TYR A 244 -5.19 16.46 0.59
C TYR A 244 -6.65 16.89 0.37
N ILE A 245 -7.60 16.15 0.94
CA ILE A 245 -9.04 16.43 0.78
C ILE A 245 -9.40 17.80 1.37
N ASN A 246 -8.95 18.11 2.58
CA ASN A 246 -9.21 19.40 3.21
C ASN A 246 -8.64 20.58 2.41
N LYS A 247 -7.53 20.35 1.70
CA LYS A 247 -6.90 21.36 0.86
C LYS A 247 -7.61 21.53 -0.49
N GLN A 248 -7.95 20.43 -1.17
CA GLN A 248 -8.49 20.47 -2.53
C GLN A 248 -10.01 20.58 -2.61
N TYR A 249 -10.70 20.07 -1.61
CA TYR A 249 -12.17 20.05 -1.55
C TYR A 249 -12.67 20.69 -0.25
N PRO A 250 -12.30 21.95 0.05
CA PRO A 250 -12.69 22.61 1.30
C PRO A 250 -14.22 22.77 1.45
N CYS A 251 -14.96 22.72 0.34
CA CYS A 251 -16.42 22.83 0.32
C CYS A 251 -17.14 21.47 0.34
N GLU A 252 -16.43 20.34 0.19
CA GLU A 252 -17.05 19.01 0.26
C GLU A 252 -16.90 18.42 1.66
N GLU A 253 -17.78 18.84 2.56
CA GLU A 253 -17.79 18.32 3.93
C GLU A 253 -17.90 16.79 3.95
N ASN A 254 -17.11 16.18 4.83
CA ASN A 254 -17.06 14.74 5.06
C ASN A 254 -16.63 13.88 3.85
N ARG A 255 -16.05 14.45 2.79
CA ARG A 255 -15.55 13.66 1.64
C ARG A 255 -14.58 12.55 2.07
N CYS A 256 -13.64 12.85 2.97
CA CYS A 256 -12.72 11.86 3.54
C CYS A 256 -13.45 10.70 4.21
N LEU A 257 -14.44 11.00 5.06
CA LEU A 257 -15.24 10.00 5.75
C LEU A 257 -16.04 9.13 4.76
N LYS A 258 -16.64 9.74 3.73
CA LYS A 258 -17.36 9.01 2.67
C LYS A 258 -16.44 8.03 1.95
N LEU A 259 -15.23 8.46 1.58
CA LEU A 259 -14.24 7.59 0.94
C LEU A 259 -13.82 6.43 1.85
N LEU A 260 -13.50 6.69 3.13
CA LEU A 260 -13.12 5.63 4.08
C LEU A 260 -14.28 4.67 4.38
N THR A 261 -15.52 5.16 4.37
CA THR A 261 -16.72 4.32 4.50
C THR A 261 -16.86 3.40 3.29
N LEU A 262 -16.60 3.90 2.08
CA LEU A 262 -16.59 3.07 0.87
C LEU A 262 -15.47 2.03 0.91
N ILE A 263 -14.27 2.38 1.35
CA ILE A 263 -13.18 1.39 1.55
C ILE A 263 -13.62 0.30 2.54
N SER A 264 -14.33 0.67 3.62
CA SER A 264 -14.83 -0.30 4.60
C SER A 264 -15.82 -1.30 3.99
N SER A 265 -16.52 -0.94 2.91
CA SER A 265 -17.42 -1.83 2.19
C SER A 265 -16.69 -2.92 1.40
N PHE A 266 -15.38 -2.81 1.16
CA PHE A 266 -14.61 -3.83 0.41
C PHE A 266 -14.59 -5.18 1.12
N ARG A 267 -14.77 -5.19 2.45
CA ARG A 267 -14.91 -6.43 3.23
C ARG A 267 -16.11 -7.29 2.82
N LEU A 268 -17.10 -6.71 2.13
CA LEU A 268 -18.25 -7.41 1.59
C LEU A 268 -17.92 -8.21 0.33
N ILE A 269 -16.77 -7.94 -0.29
CA ILE A 269 -16.27 -8.68 -1.45
C ILE A 269 -15.26 -9.70 -0.97
N SER A 270 -15.57 -10.99 -1.13
CA SER A 270 -14.60 -12.05 -0.83
C SER A 270 -13.48 -12.08 -1.87
N SER A 271 -12.24 -12.24 -1.43
CA SER A 271 -11.09 -12.51 -2.31
C SER A 271 -11.29 -13.80 -3.11
N SER A 272 -11.90 -14.82 -2.51
CA SER A 272 -12.19 -16.10 -3.17
C SER A 272 -13.15 -15.94 -4.35
N ILE A 273 -14.14 -15.05 -4.26
CA ILE A 273 -15.08 -14.81 -5.36
C ILE A 273 -14.38 -14.10 -6.52
N ILE A 274 -13.51 -13.13 -6.22
CA ILE A 274 -12.70 -12.50 -7.27
C ILE A 274 -11.81 -13.54 -7.97
N GLU A 275 -11.17 -14.44 -7.20
CA GLU A 275 -10.38 -15.55 -7.73
C GLU A 275 -11.22 -16.45 -8.65
N GLU A 276 -12.36 -16.96 -8.17
CA GLU A 276 -13.23 -17.87 -8.92
C GLU A 276 -13.77 -17.24 -10.21
N VAL A 277 -14.28 -16.03 -10.13
CA VAL A 277 -14.97 -15.38 -11.26
C VAL A 277 -13.99 -14.87 -12.31
N PHE A 278 -12.89 -14.24 -11.90
CA PHE A 278 -12.02 -13.53 -12.82
C PHE A 278 -10.73 -14.27 -13.18
N PHE A 279 -10.21 -15.12 -12.29
CA PHE A 279 -8.85 -15.65 -12.44
C PHE A 279 -8.76 -17.17 -12.56
N ARG A 280 -9.70 -17.93 -11.97
CA ARG A 280 -9.64 -19.41 -11.89
C ARG A 280 -9.44 -20.06 -13.25
N LYS A 281 -10.17 -19.61 -14.27
CA LYS A 281 -10.06 -20.10 -15.65
C LYS A 281 -8.66 -19.88 -16.26
N THR A 282 -7.97 -18.82 -15.84
CA THR A 282 -6.66 -18.43 -16.37
C THR A 282 -5.51 -19.08 -15.61
N ILE A 283 -5.61 -19.23 -14.30
CA ILE A 283 -4.50 -19.71 -13.43
C ILE A 283 -4.62 -21.19 -13.02
N GLY A 284 -5.81 -21.78 -13.21
CA GLY A 284 -6.12 -23.17 -12.86
C GLY A 284 -6.44 -23.40 -11.37
N ASP A 285 -6.89 -24.61 -11.06
CA ASP A 285 -7.41 -24.98 -9.73
C ASP A 285 -6.34 -25.10 -8.64
N LYS A 286 -5.06 -25.18 -9.03
CA LYS A 286 -3.94 -25.44 -8.12
C LYS A 286 -3.24 -24.18 -7.62
N THR A 287 -3.55 -23.02 -8.22
CA THR A 287 -2.89 -21.76 -7.91
C THR A 287 -3.90 -20.84 -7.25
N HIS A 288 -3.57 -20.35 -6.06
CA HIS A 288 -4.34 -19.33 -5.35
C HIS A 288 -3.79 -17.93 -5.61
N MET A 289 -4.65 -16.92 -5.50
CA MET A 289 -4.27 -15.54 -5.78
C MET A 289 -3.12 -15.06 -4.89
N GLU A 290 -3.08 -15.46 -3.63
CA GLU A 290 -2.02 -15.11 -2.67
C GLU A 290 -0.63 -15.55 -3.17
N GLN A 291 -0.53 -16.73 -3.77
CA GLN A 291 0.71 -17.21 -4.36
C GLN A 291 1.02 -16.52 -5.69
N LEU A 292 0.00 -16.35 -6.54
CA LEU A 292 0.16 -15.69 -7.84
C LEU A 292 0.68 -14.25 -7.69
N VAL A 293 0.11 -13.46 -6.77
CA VAL A 293 0.53 -12.06 -6.58
C VAL A 293 1.97 -11.97 -6.11
N LYS A 294 2.42 -12.88 -5.23
CA LYS A 294 3.83 -12.98 -4.82
C LYS A 294 4.74 -13.30 -5.99
N ASP A 295 4.34 -14.22 -6.85
CA ASP A 295 5.15 -14.63 -8.01
C ASP A 295 5.20 -13.52 -9.06
N MET A 296 4.09 -12.85 -9.35
CA MET A 296 4.06 -11.64 -10.20
C MET A 296 4.96 -10.54 -9.62
N TYR A 297 4.92 -10.35 -8.30
CA TYR A 297 5.78 -9.40 -7.62
C TYR A 297 7.28 -9.78 -7.69
N ARG A 298 7.64 -11.06 -7.75
CA ARG A 298 9.03 -11.49 -7.92
C ARG A 298 9.49 -11.46 -9.38
N MET A 299 8.65 -11.85 -10.33
CA MET A 299 9.03 -12.02 -11.74
C MET A 299 9.47 -10.71 -12.41
N VAL A 300 8.77 -9.59 -12.16
CA VAL A 300 9.14 -8.31 -12.81
C VAL A 300 10.45 -7.72 -12.23
N ALA A 301 11.05 -8.30 -11.17
CA ALA A 301 12.34 -7.86 -10.64
C ALA A 301 13.56 -8.37 -11.44
N ILE A 302 13.36 -9.26 -12.43
CA ILE A 302 14.46 -9.90 -13.19
C ILE A 302 14.85 -9.11 -14.44
N ASN A 303 14.05 -8.11 -14.84
CA ASN A 303 14.27 -7.33 -16.08
C ASN A 303 14.71 -5.86 -15.84
N SER A 304 15.27 -5.54 -14.68
CA SER A 304 15.74 -4.18 -14.34
C SER A 304 17.18 -4.16 -13.87
#